data_AF-A0A9D7HPH3-F1
#
_entry.id   AF-A0A9D7HPH3-F1
#
_cell.length_a   1.000
_cell.length_b   1.000
_cell.length_c   1.000
_cell.angle_alpha   90.00
_cell.angle_beta   90.00
_cell.angle_gamma   90.00
#
_symmetry.space_group_name_H-M   'P 1'
#
loop_
_entity.id
_entity.type
_entity.pdbx_description
1 polymer ?
#
loop_
_entity_poly.entity_id
_entity_poly.type
_entity_poly.pdbx_seq_one_letter_code
_entity_poly.pdbx_strand_id
1 'polypeptide(L)'
;MAESHMLKPYADRVNATFQLMLGTLVVMDEHGQELKEIRDRAKTRTTQLKELPLRWTLDTTKVERLPFKGYRAEQRPSAVTGLSRLYYDRTRPVDLEVPWMDTYTPGTTRTKPNGVLDPPSMAGSFATPGIERHHVPARGTRYGA
;
A
#
# COMPACT_ATOMS: atom_id res chain seq x y z
N MET A 1 -1.27 9.93 4.42
CA MET A 1 -2.61 10.55 4.51
C MET A 1 -2.75 11.10 5.91
N ALA A 2 -3.08 12.38 6.08
CA ALA A 2 -3.38 12.90 7.41
C ALA A 2 -4.68 12.25 7.91
N GLU A 3 -4.79 11.96 9.21
CA GLU A 3 -5.97 11.30 9.79
C GLU A 3 -7.24 12.09 9.46
N SER A 4 -8.06 11.55 8.56
CA SER A 4 -9.24 12.20 8.00
C SER A 4 -10.54 11.77 8.70
N HIS A 5 -10.44 11.17 9.89
CA HIS A 5 -11.60 10.63 10.59
C HIS A 5 -12.60 11.74 10.92
N MET A 6 -13.89 11.48 10.71
CA MET A 6 -14.97 12.46 10.82
C MET A 6 -15.11 13.11 12.20
N LEU A 7 -14.56 12.47 13.24
CA LEU A 7 -14.67 12.90 14.64
C LEU A 7 -13.74 14.07 15.02
N LYS A 8 -12.79 14.46 14.16
CA LYS A 8 -11.96 15.66 14.38
C LYS A 8 -12.63 16.91 13.79
N PRO A 9 -12.44 18.12 14.34
CA PRO A 9 -12.96 19.34 13.72
C PRO A 9 -12.51 19.50 12.26
N TYR A 10 -13.40 19.99 11.39
CA TYR A 10 -13.10 20.12 9.96
C TYR A 10 -11.86 20.96 9.67
N ALA A 11 -11.73 22.12 10.34
CA ALA A 11 -10.59 23.03 10.18
C ALA A 11 -9.25 22.32 10.48
N ASP A 12 -9.20 21.53 11.55
CA ASP A 12 -8.01 20.78 11.94
C ASP A 12 -7.63 19.73 10.88
N ARG A 13 -8.62 19.04 10.30
CA ARG A 13 -8.37 18.06 9.24
C ARG A 13 -7.79 18.72 7.98
N VAL A 14 -8.35 19.86 7.56
CA VAL A 14 -7.85 20.61 6.40
C VAL A 14 -6.43 21.10 6.64
N ASN A 15 -6.17 21.69 7.81
CA ASN A 15 -4.83 22.15 8.16
C ASN A 15 -3.82 21.00 8.23
N ALA A 16 -4.20 19.85 8.81
CA ALA A 16 -3.31 18.68 8.86
C ALA A 16 -2.92 18.18 7.46
N THR A 17 -3.87 18.14 6.50
CA THR A 17 -3.56 17.81 5.11
C THR A 17 -2.65 18.84 4.46
N PHE A 18 -2.90 20.14 4.70
CA PHE A 18 -2.08 21.22 4.18
C PHE A 18 -0.63 21.15 4.68
N GLN A 19 -0.44 20.97 5.99
CA GLN A 19 0.89 20.82 6.59
C GLN A 19 1.61 19.56 6.09
N LEU A 20 0.89 18.46 5.89
CA LEU A 20 1.48 17.24 5.31
C LEU A 20 2.00 17.49 3.89
N MET A 21 1.25 18.22 3.06
CA MET A 21 1.70 18.58 1.71
C MET A 21 2.94 19.46 1.74
N LEU A 22 2.94 20.51 2.57
CA LEU A 22 4.12 21.38 2.73
C LEU A 22 5.35 20.60 3.18
N GLY A 23 5.22 19.78 4.23
CA GLY A 23 6.32 18.94 4.71
C GLY A 23 6.82 17.95 3.66
N THR A 24 5.92 17.38 2.86
CA THR A 24 6.30 16.50 1.74
C THR A 24 7.11 17.26 0.70
N LEU A 25 6.72 18.49 0.34
CA LEU A 25 7.46 19.32 -0.61
C LEU A 25 8.86 19.66 -0.09
N VAL A 26 8.97 20.03 1.20
CA VAL A 26 10.27 20.31 1.83
C VAL A 26 11.19 19.09 1.75
N VAL A 27 10.70 17.91 2.15
CA VAL A 27 11.51 16.68 2.10
C VAL A 27 11.91 16.33 0.65
N MET A 28 11.01 16.53 -0.31
CA MET A 28 11.30 16.29 -1.73
C MET A 28 12.35 17.26 -2.30
N ASP A 29 12.34 18.52 -1.84
CA ASP A 29 13.33 19.52 -2.23
C ASP A 29 14.70 19.20 -1.61
N GLU A 30 14.73 18.94 -0.30
CA GLU A 30 15.96 18.64 0.45
C GLU A 30 16.63 17.33 0.01
N HIS A 31 15.84 16.27 -0.25
CA HIS A 31 16.35 14.92 -0.55
C HIS A 31 16.14 14.48 -2.01
N GLY A 32 15.89 15.43 -2.91
CA GLY A 32 15.44 15.13 -4.28
C GLY A 32 16.38 14.22 -5.07
N GLN A 33 17.70 14.34 -4.92
CA GLN A 33 18.67 13.48 -5.61
C GLN A 33 18.69 12.06 -5.05
N GLU A 34 18.76 11.91 -3.72
CA GLU A 34 18.73 10.61 -3.06
C GLU A 34 17.44 9.83 -3.43
N LEU A 35 16.30 10.51 -3.43
CA LEU A 35 15.02 9.92 -3.85
C LEU A 35 15.04 9.43 -5.30
N LYS A 36 15.68 10.17 -6.21
CA LYS A 36 15.86 9.73 -7.62
C LYS A 36 16.73 8.48 -7.69
N GLU A 37 17.87 8.48 -7.00
CA GLU A 37 18.78 7.35 -6.98
C GLU A 37 18.14 6.08 -6.40
N ILE A 38 17.41 6.19 -5.28
CA ILE A 38 16.65 5.08 -4.70
C ILE A 38 15.61 4.57 -5.70
N ARG A 39 14.88 5.48 -6.36
CA ARG A 39 13.87 5.11 -7.35
C ARG A 39 14.47 4.38 -8.55
N ASP A 40 15.60 4.83 -9.06
CA ASP A 40 16.24 4.20 -10.22
C ASP A 40 16.89 2.86 -9.87
N ARG A 41 17.44 2.72 -8.66
CA ARG A 41 17.84 1.41 -8.12
C ARG A 41 16.66 0.46 -8.00
N ALA A 42 15.53 0.92 -7.48
CA ALA A 42 14.32 0.10 -7.36
C ALA A 42 13.80 -0.35 -8.72
N LYS A 43 13.72 0.54 -9.71
CA LYS A 43 13.36 0.19 -11.10
C LYS A 43 14.30 -0.83 -11.69
N THR A 44 15.62 -0.62 -11.57
CA THR A 44 16.64 -1.52 -12.09
C THR A 44 16.48 -2.92 -11.47
N ARG A 45 16.31 -2.99 -10.15
CA ARG A 45 16.04 -4.23 -9.43
C ARG A 45 14.80 -4.94 -9.98
N THR A 46 13.67 -4.24 -10.10
CA THR A 46 12.43 -4.82 -10.63
C THR A 46 12.55 -5.26 -12.10
N THR A 47 13.34 -4.56 -12.91
CA THR A 47 13.59 -4.96 -14.31
C THR A 47 14.33 -6.29 -14.38
N GLN A 48 15.32 -6.50 -13.50
CA GLN A 48 16.16 -7.70 -13.45
C GLN A 48 15.46 -8.93 -12.83
N LEU A 49 14.36 -8.74 -12.09
CA LEU A 49 13.59 -9.85 -11.52
C LEU A 49 12.95 -10.71 -12.62
N LYS A 50 13.27 -12.01 -12.61
CA LYS A 50 12.64 -13.03 -13.48
C LYS A 50 11.30 -13.50 -12.93
N GLU A 51 11.14 -13.48 -11.61
CA GLU A 51 9.92 -13.84 -10.91
C GLU A 51 9.44 -12.69 -10.03
N LEU A 52 8.13 -12.50 -10.00
CA LEU A 52 7.47 -11.45 -9.22
C LEU A 52 6.57 -12.11 -8.16
N PRO A 53 6.73 -11.76 -6.87
CA PRO A 53 5.78 -12.15 -5.85
C PRO A 53 4.46 -11.41 -6.07
N LEU A 54 3.37 -12.15 -6.23
CA LEU A 54 2.01 -11.60 -6.35
C LEU A 54 1.29 -11.57 -5.01
N ARG A 55 1.74 -12.38 -4.06
CA ARG A 55 1.19 -12.46 -2.71
C ARG A 55 2.31 -12.45 -1.69
N TRP A 56 2.05 -11.76 -0.59
CA TRP A 56 2.90 -11.72 0.58
C TRP A 56 2.14 -12.34 1.76
N THR A 57 2.84 -13.10 2.59
CA THR A 57 2.30 -13.73 3.79
C THR A 57 3.05 -13.20 5.01
N LEU A 58 2.32 -12.85 6.06
CA LEU A 58 2.91 -12.42 7.32
C LEU A 58 3.72 -13.57 7.93
N ASP A 59 4.98 -13.31 8.26
CA ASP A 59 5.83 -14.25 8.98
C ASP A 59 5.61 -14.10 10.49
N THR A 60 4.79 -14.96 11.07
CA THR A 60 4.47 -14.93 12.50
C THR A 60 5.60 -15.45 13.39
N THR A 61 6.68 -15.97 12.81
CA THR A 61 7.85 -16.45 13.58
C THR A 61 8.77 -15.30 14.00
N LYS A 62 8.69 -14.15 13.30
CA LYS A 62 9.49 -12.96 13.57
C LYS A 62 8.64 -11.91 14.25
N VAL A 63 8.79 -11.82 15.58
CA VAL A 63 8.08 -10.86 16.41
C VAL A 63 9.10 -9.92 17.04
N GLU A 64 8.96 -8.63 16.74
CA GLU A 64 9.72 -7.58 17.38
C GLU A 64 8.91 -6.95 18.52
N ARG A 65 9.58 -6.28 19.46
CA ARG A 65 8.91 -5.51 20.51
C ARG A 65 9.00 -4.04 20.15
N LEU A 66 7.85 -3.41 19.95
CA LEU A 66 7.77 -1.98 19.64
C LEU A 66 7.47 -1.21 20.93
N PRO A 67 8.32 -0.23 21.31
CA PRO A 67 7.99 0.70 22.38
C PRO A 67 6.83 1.59 21.95
N PHE A 68 5.69 1.43 22.62
CA PHE A 68 4.44 2.10 22.33
C PHE A 68 4.05 3.03 23.48
N LYS A 69 3.92 4.32 23.17
CA LYS A 69 3.42 5.33 24.11
C LYS A 69 1.90 5.34 24.07
N GLY A 70 1.28 4.94 25.17
CA GLY A 70 -0.16 4.85 25.32
C GLY A 70 -0.68 5.59 26.54
N TYR A 71 -1.96 5.39 26.82
CA TYR A 71 -2.63 5.85 28.03
C TYR A 71 -3.21 4.64 28.76
N ARG A 72 -3.26 4.68 30.09
CA ARG A 72 -3.81 3.59 30.89
C ARG A 72 -5.26 3.30 30.48
N ALA A 73 -5.54 2.02 30.21
CA ALA A 73 -6.87 1.55 29.87
C ALA A 73 -7.65 1.16 31.13
N GLU A 74 -8.88 1.66 31.23
CA GLU A 74 -9.83 1.38 32.31
C GLU A 74 -11.20 1.06 31.71
N GLN A 75 -12.01 0.28 32.42
CA GLN A 75 -13.41 0.05 32.01
C GLN A 75 -14.30 1.08 32.73
N ARG A 76 -15.11 1.81 31.96
CA ARG A 76 -16.08 2.77 32.50
C ARG A 76 -17.46 2.55 31.90
N PRO A 77 -18.55 2.77 32.64
CA PRO A 77 -19.89 2.74 32.05
C PRO A 77 -20.04 3.80 30.94
N SER A 78 -20.72 3.43 29.85
CA SER A 78 -21.11 4.35 28.79
C SER A 78 -22.18 5.30 29.29
N ALA A 79 -22.01 6.61 29.05
CA ALA A 79 -23.03 7.61 29.41
C ALA A 79 -24.32 7.45 28.60
N VAL A 80 -24.27 6.78 27.44
CA VAL A 80 -25.41 6.62 26.54
C VAL A 80 -26.15 5.31 26.81
N THR A 81 -25.43 4.21 27.04
CA THR A 81 -26.01 2.86 27.13
C THR A 81 -25.87 2.20 28.49
N GLY A 82 -25.09 2.77 29.42
CA GLY A 82 -24.77 2.16 30.71
C GLY A 82 -23.83 0.95 30.64
N LEU A 83 -23.54 0.41 29.45
CA LEU A 83 -22.67 -0.74 29.26
C LEU A 83 -21.20 -0.39 29.53
N SER A 84 -20.44 -1.39 29.99
CA SER A 84 -18.99 -1.26 30.19
C SER A 84 -18.29 -0.97 28.87
N ARG A 85 -17.47 0.09 28.82
CA ARG A 85 -16.65 0.46 27.66
C ARG A 85 -15.22 0.73 28.07
N LEU A 86 -14.30 0.43 27.14
CA LEU A 86 -12.91 0.78 27.27
C LEU A 86 -12.74 2.31 27.26
N TYR A 87 -11.97 2.81 28.22
CA TYR A 87 -11.65 4.22 28.37
C TYR A 87 -10.14 4.37 28.57
N TYR A 88 -9.52 5.29 27.84
CA TYR A 88 -8.10 5.59 27.95
C TYR A 88 -7.92 6.90 28.71
N ASP A 89 -7.31 6.84 29.90
CA ASP A 89 -7.08 8.00 30.76
C ASP A 89 -5.88 8.82 30.27
N ARG A 90 -6.17 9.98 29.65
CA ARG A 90 -5.16 10.90 29.11
C ARG A 90 -4.24 11.51 30.17
N THR A 91 -4.61 11.45 31.45
CA THR A 91 -3.78 11.95 32.55
C THR A 91 -2.72 10.94 33.00
N ARG A 92 -2.80 9.69 32.51
CA ARG A 92 -1.93 8.58 32.91
C ARG A 92 -1.22 7.98 31.68
N PRO A 93 -0.20 8.65 31.13
CA PRO A 93 0.61 8.09 30.06
C PRO A 93 1.35 6.84 30.55
N VAL A 94 1.49 5.85 29.67
CA VAL A 94 2.20 4.60 29.93
C VAL A 94 3.10 4.27 28.73
N ASP A 95 4.27 3.72 29.01
CA ASP A 95 5.14 3.10 28.01
C ASP A 95 4.87 1.59 28.02
N LEU A 96 4.51 1.03 26.87
CA LEU A 96 4.15 -0.38 26.70
C LEU A 96 5.08 -1.00 25.67
N GLU A 97 5.45 -2.27 25.85
CA GLU A 97 6.08 -3.04 24.79
C GLU A 97 5.04 -3.94 24.12
N VAL A 98 4.71 -3.65 22.87
CA VAL A 98 3.71 -4.42 22.11
C VAL A 98 4.41 -5.32 21.09
N PRO A 99 3.92 -6.55 20.87
CA PRO A 99 4.42 -7.39 19.79
C PRO A 99 4.10 -6.73 18.44
N TRP A 100 5.12 -6.58 17.61
CA TRP A 100 5.05 -6.01 16.27
C TRP A 100 5.54 -7.04 15.26
N MET A 101 4.69 -7.34 14.28
CA MET A 101 4.99 -8.30 13.21
C MET A 101 4.90 -7.56 11.88
N ASP A 102 6.06 -7.21 11.31
CA ASP A 102 6.17 -6.46 10.05
C ASP A 102 7.06 -7.14 9.01
N THR A 103 7.42 -8.41 9.26
CA THR A 103 8.15 -9.20 8.27
C THR A 103 7.18 -10.00 7.41
N TYR A 104 7.34 -9.88 6.09
CA TYR A 104 6.53 -10.60 5.10
C TYR A 104 7.42 -11.45 4.20
N THR A 105 6.94 -12.66 3.89
CA THR A 105 7.59 -13.56 2.95
C THR A 105 6.78 -13.69 1.65
N PRO A 106 7.44 -13.89 0.49
CA PRO A 106 6.76 -14.20 -0.76
C PRO A 106 5.92 -15.48 -0.62
N GLY A 107 4.62 -15.38 -0.88
CA GLY A 107 3.71 -16.52 -0.94
C GLY A 107 3.70 -17.12 -2.35
N THR A 108 2.90 -16.54 -3.25
CA THR A 108 2.81 -16.98 -4.65
C THR A 108 3.71 -16.12 -5.52
N THR A 109 4.65 -16.74 -6.23
CA THR A 109 5.49 -16.10 -7.25
C THR A 109 5.04 -16.49 -8.66
N ARG A 110 5.22 -15.60 -9.64
CA ARG A 110 4.99 -15.87 -11.06
C ARG A 110 6.15 -15.37 -11.89
N THR A 111 6.48 -16.07 -12.96
CA THR A 111 7.45 -15.62 -13.95
C THR A 111 6.95 -14.35 -14.63
N LYS A 112 7.82 -13.35 -14.76
CA LYS A 112 7.54 -12.09 -15.42
C LYS A 112 7.19 -12.36 -16.90
N PRO A 113 6.05 -11.89 -17.41
CA PRO A 113 5.69 -12.06 -18.82
C PRO A 113 6.61 -11.22 -19.71
N ASN A 114 6.93 -11.72 -20.90
CA ASN A 114 7.83 -11.08 -21.85
C ASN A 114 7.18 -9.99 -22.72
N GLY A 115 5.97 -9.51 -22.41
CA GLY A 115 5.19 -8.61 -23.27
C GLY A 115 4.51 -7.45 -22.53
N VAL A 116 4.42 -6.31 -23.22
CA VAL A 116 3.64 -5.12 -22.80
C VAL A 116 2.14 -5.48 -22.76
N LEU A 117 1.47 -5.14 -21.67
CA LEU A 117 0.01 -5.13 -21.61
C LEU A 117 -0.48 -3.83 -22.23
N ASP A 118 -0.83 -3.86 -23.51
CA ASP A 118 -1.59 -2.78 -24.13
C ASP A 118 -3.04 -2.86 -23.63
N PRO A 119 -3.57 -1.83 -22.95
CA PRO A 119 -4.99 -1.77 -22.63
C PRO A 119 -5.80 -1.80 -23.94
N PRO A 120 -6.90 -2.58 -24.03
CA PRO A 120 -7.71 -2.68 -25.25
C PRO A 120 -8.21 -1.33 -25.80
N SER A 121 -8.28 -0.30 -24.95
CA SER A 121 -8.70 1.06 -25.32
C SER A 121 -7.65 1.88 -26.08
N MET A 122 -6.41 1.39 -26.22
CA MET A 122 -5.32 2.10 -26.92
C MET A 122 -4.90 1.46 -28.25
N ALA A 123 -5.55 0.38 -28.69
CA ALA A 123 -5.18 -0.37 -29.90
C ALA A 123 -5.45 0.37 -31.23
N GLY A 124 -6.02 1.57 -31.20
CA GLY A 124 -6.43 2.32 -32.40
C GLY A 124 -5.47 3.39 -32.93
N SER A 125 -4.45 3.82 -32.17
CA SER A 125 -3.71 5.05 -32.49
C SER A 125 -2.24 4.90 -32.89
N PHE A 126 -1.68 3.69 -32.90
CA PHE A 126 -0.29 3.48 -33.32
C PHE A 126 -0.14 2.25 -34.22
N ALA A 127 -0.59 2.39 -35.47
CA ALA A 127 -0.21 1.47 -36.53
C ALA A 127 1.13 1.92 -37.14
N THR A 128 2.25 1.47 -36.57
CA THR A 128 3.53 1.42 -37.30
C THR A 128 3.60 0.04 -37.96
N PRO A 129 3.70 -0.07 -39.29
CA PRO A 129 3.71 -1.36 -39.98
C PRO A 129 5.08 -2.02 -39.80
N GLY A 130 5.13 -3.24 -39.23
CA GLY A 130 6.38 -3.99 -39.18
C GLY A 130 6.51 -5.16 -38.20
N ILE A 131 5.43 -5.62 -37.55
CA ILE A 131 5.52 -6.83 -36.68
C ILE A 131 4.49 -7.86 -37.16
N GLU A 132 5.00 -8.94 -37.75
CA GLU A 132 4.23 -10.10 -38.19
C GLU A 132 3.39 -10.67 -37.05
N ARG A 133 2.08 -10.73 -37.26
CA ARG A 133 1.16 -11.40 -36.34
C ARG A 133 1.12 -12.88 -36.71
N HIS A 134 1.64 -13.74 -35.83
CA HIS A 134 1.32 -15.16 -35.89
C HIS A 134 -0.20 -15.34 -35.67
N HIS A 135 -0.89 -15.72 -36.73
CA HIS A 135 -2.33 -16.01 -36.74
C HIS A 135 -2.58 -17.37 -36.09
N VAL A 136 -3.26 -17.40 -34.95
CA VAL A 136 -3.82 -18.63 -34.39
C VAL A 136 -5.23 -18.80 -34.99
N PRO A 137 -5.51 -19.86 -35.77
CA PRO A 137 -6.83 -20.03 -36.38
C PRO A 137 -7.90 -20.39 -35.34
N ALA A 138 -9.02 -19.67 -35.37
CA ALA A 138 -10.18 -19.91 -34.53
C ALA A 138 -10.98 -21.15 -35.00
N ARG A 139 -11.49 -21.89 -34.01
CA ARG A 139 -12.29 -23.12 -34.14
C ARG A 139 -13.61 -22.87 -34.89
N GLY A 140 -13.96 -23.77 -35.80
CA GLY A 140 -15.29 -23.85 -36.40
C GLY A 140 -16.24 -24.66 -35.51
N THR A 141 -17.21 -23.98 -34.89
CA THR A 141 -18.39 -24.60 -34.28
C THR A 141 -19.50 -24.60 -35.33
N ARG A 142 -19.91 -25.78 -35.83
CA ARG A 142 -21.10 -25.92 -36.69
C ARG A 142 -22.34 -26.05 -35.81
N TYR A 143 -23.29 -25.12 -35.94
CA TYR A 143 -24.69 -25.35 -35.57
C TYR A 143 -25.44 -25.73 -36.85
N GLY A 144 -26.26 -26.78 -36.75
CA GLY A 144 -26.89 -27.47 -37.89
C GLY A 144 -28.17 -26.82 -38.41
N ALA A 145 -28.74 -27.50 -39.41
CA ALA A 145 -30.14 -27.46 -39.80
C ALA A 145 -30.72 -28.85 -39.62
#